data_AF-A0A8X6S0L3-F1
#
_entry.id   AF-A0A8X6S0L3-F1
#
_cell.length_a   1.000
_cell.length_b   1.000
_cell.length_c   1.000
_cell.angle_alpha   90.00
_cell.angle_beta   90.00
_cell.angle_gamma   90.00
#
_symmetry.space_group_name_H-M   'P 1'
#
loop_
_entity.id
_entity.type
_entity.pdbx_description
1 polymer ?
#
loop_
_entity_poly.entity_id
_entity_poly.type
_entity_poly.pdbx_seq_one_letter_code
_entity_poly.pdbx_strand_id
1 'polypeptide(L)' 'MVPQTISRRLAEANIKSKHPFRALPLTPEHRQLRLQWCQTRSMWNVTDRQMIMFSDESRFVLGTDDNRARV' A
#
# COMPACT_ATOMS: atom_id res chain seq x y z
N MET A 1 -20.33 -0.52 28.72
CA MET A 1 -18.96 -0.96 29.08
C MET A 1 -18.04 0.25 29.01
N VAL A 2 -17.24 0.51 30.03
CA VAL A 2 -16.36 1.69 30.07
C VAL A 2 -15.15 1.51 29.13
N PRO A 3 -14.64 2.57 28.47
CA PRO A 3 -13.50 2.47 27.53
C PRO A 3 -12.26 1.77 28.10
N GLN A 4 -12.05 1.89 29.41
CA GLN A 4 -10.94 1.26 30.14
C GLN A 4 -11.02 -0.27 30.15
N THR A 5 -12.22 -0.85 30.24
CA THR A 5 -12.41 -2.31 30.23
C THR A 5 -12.08 -2.89 28.85
N ILE A 6 -12.41 -2.18 27.78
CA ILE A 6 -12.11 -2.60 26.40
C ILE A 6 -10.60 -2.57 26.17
N SER A 7 -9.93 -1.49 26.58
CA SER A 7 -8.47 -1.35 26.43
C SER A 7 -7.69 -2.44 27.19
N ARG A 8 -8.09 -2.75 28.44
CA ARG A 8 -7.45 -3.83 29.22
C ARG A 8 -7.59 -5.19 28.56
N ARG A 9 -8.80 -5.54 28.09
CA ARG A 9 -9.03 -6.81 27.38
C ARG A 9 -8.24 -6.94 26.09
N LEU A 10 -8.13 -5.85 25.32
CA LEU A 10 -7.29 -5.84 24.11
C LEU A 10 -5.81 -6.03 24.44
N ALA A 11 -5.32 -5.42 25.53
CA ALA A 11 -3.94 -5.58 26.00
C ALA A 11 -3.68 -7.01 26.51
N GLU A 12 -4.59 -7.60 27.31
CA GLU A 12 -4.52 -8.99 27.77
C GLU A 12 -4.52 -9.97 26.59
N ALA A 13 -5.30 -9.69 25.55
CA ALA A 13 -5.32 -10.48 24.31
C ALA A 13 -4.15 -10.16 23.35
N ASN A 14 -3.24 -9.26 23.73
CA ASN A 14 -2.11 -8.79 22.92
C ASN A 14 -2.52 -8.22 21.53
N ILE A 15 -3.72 -7.65 21.44
CA ILE A 15 -4.26 -7.03 20.24
C ILE A 15 -3.82 -5.57 20.21
N LYS A 16 -3.08 -5.20 19.15
CA LYS A 16 -2.63 -3.82 18.90
C LYS A 16 -3.37 -3.23 17.72
N SER A 17 -3.65 -1.93 17.80
CA SER A 17 -4.15 -1.18 16.65
C SER A 17 -3.12 -1.23 15.52
N LYS A 18 -3.59 -1.47 14.29
CA LYS A 18 -2.78 -1.45 13.06
C LYS A 18 -3.45 -0.55 12.04
N HIS A 19 -2.64 0.16 11.26
CA HIS A 19 -3.16 0.89 10.11
C HIS A 19 -3.67 -0.11 9.06
N PRO A 20 -4.86 0.12 8.47
CA PRO A 20 -5.35 -0.72 7.41
C PRO A 20 -4.41 -0.62 6.21
N PHE A 21 -4.11 -1.76 5.61
CA PHE A 21 -3.34 -1.81 4.38
C PHE A 21 -4.15 -1.17 3.25
N ARG A 22 -3.56 -0.18 2.56
CA ARG A 22 -4.17 0.45 1.38
C ARG A 22 -3.47 -0.08 0.14
N ALA A 23 -4.18 -0.89 -0.64
CA ALA A 23 -3.71 -1.34 -1.94
C ALA A 23 -4.87 -1.46 -2.91
N LEU A 24 -4.55 -1.41 -4.19
CA LEU A 24 -5.49 -1.70 -5.25
C LEU A 24 -5.93 -3.17 -5.16
N PRO A 25 -7.23 -3.47 -5.22
CA PRO A 25 -7.70 -4.84 -5.27
C PRO A 25 -7.22 -5.49 -6.57
N LEU A 26 -6.43 -6.56 -6.44
CA LEU A 26 -5.95 -7.34 -7.58
C LEU A 26 -6.85 -8.57 -7.77
N THR A 27 -7.22 -8.84 -9.02
CA THR A 27 -7.82 -10.12 -9.39
C THR A 27 -6.81 -11.26 -9.18
N PRO A 28 -7.25 -12.53 -9.05
CA PRO A 28 -6.35 -13.67 -8.97
C PRO A 28 -5.34 -13.73 -10.13
N GLU A 29 -5.79 -13.43 -11.34
CA GLU A 29 -4.96 -13.39 -12.55
C GLU A 29 -3.86 -12.32 -12.46
N HIS A 30 -4.22 -11.10 -12.05
CA HIS A 30 -3.23 -10.03 -11.85
C HIS A 30 -2.16 -10.43 -10.83
N ARG A 31 -2.53 -11.15 -9.76
CA ARG A 31 -1.56 -11.63 -8.76
C ARG A 31 -0.59 -12.65 -9.36
N GLN A 32 -1.09 -13.59 -10.15
CA GLN A 32 -0.27 -14.60 -10.81
C GLN A 32 0.70 -13.97 -11.81
N LEU A 33 0.22 -13.07 -12.66
CA LEU A 33 1.06 -12.38 -13.65
C LEU A 33 2.16 -11.55 -12.98
N ARG A 34 1.82 -10.82 -11.91
CA ARG A 34 2.82 -10.04 -11.16
C ARG A 34 3.85 -10.94 -10.48
N LEU A 35 3.43 -12.06 -9.90
CA LEU A 35 4.35 -13.03 -9.29
C LEU A 35 5.30 -13.62 -10.33
N GLN A 36 4.77 -14.08 -11.47
CA GLN A 36 5.57 -14.61 -12.57
C GLN A 36 6.56 -13.55 -13.08
N TRP A 37 6.09 -12.31 -13.28
CA TRP A 37 6.95 -11.20 -13.69
C TRP A 37 8.14 -10.99 -12.74
N CYS A 38 7.89 -11.00 -11.42
CA CYS A 38 8.94 -10.88 -10.41
C CYS A 38 9.88 -12.09 -10.41
N GLN A 39 9.36 -13.31 -10.51
CA GLN A 39 10.15 -14.54 -10.50
C GLN A 39 11.09 -14.60 -11.71
N THR A 40 10.58 -14.32 -12.92
CA THR A 40 11.38 -14.27 -14.16
C THR A 40 12.52 -13.25 -14.07
N ARG A 41 12.39 -12.23 -13.22
CA ARG A 41 13.35 -11.12 -13.08
C ARG A 41 14.08 -11.13 -11.75
N SER A 42 13.95 -12.19 -10.97
CA SER A 42 14.53 -12.26 -9.62
C SER A 42 16.05 -12.22 -9.61
N MET A 43 16.71 -12.65 -10.69
CA MET A 43 18.17 -12.70 -10.81
C MET A 43 18.75 -11.56 -11.67
N TRP A 44 17.94 -10.56 -12.03
CA TRP A 44 18.40 -9.45 -12.87
C TRP A 44 19.51 -8.66 -12.20
N ASN A 45 20.60 -8.47 -12.94
CA ASN A 45 21.74 -7.67 -12.52
C ASN A 45 21.49 -6.17 -12.79
N VAL A 46 22.47 -5.32 -12.45
CA VAL A 46 22.34 -3.85 -12.59
C VAL A 46 22.17 -3.43 -14.05
N THR A 47 22.88 -4.07 -14.98
CA THR A 47 22.81 -3.78 -16.41
C THR A 47 21.44 -4.15 -17.00
N ASP A 48 20.90 -5.31 -16.62
CA ASP A 48 19.57 -5.75 -17.05
C ASP A 48 18.48 -4.74 -16.61
N ARG A 49 18.63 -4.17 -15.41
CA ARG A 49 17.72 -3.15 -14.89
C ARG A 49 17.85 -1.82 -15.61
N GLN A 50 19.07 -1.41 -15.96
CA GLN A 50 19.36 -0.15 -16.67
C GLN A 50 18.79 -0.13 -18.09
N MET A 51 18.55 -1.30 -18.69
CA MET A 51 17.96 -1.41 -20.01
C MET A 51 16.45 -1.11 -20.03
N ILE A 52 15.75 -1.14 -18.89
CA ILE A 52 14.32 -0.82 -18.84
C ILE A 52 14.10 0.69 -18.85
N MET A 53 13.36 1.17 -19.85
CA MET A 53 12.75 2.50 -19.81
C MET A 53 11.33 2.40 -19.24
N PHE A 54 11.09 3.08 -18.12
CA PHE A 54 9.75 3.21 -17.53
C PHE A 54 9.08 4.49 -18.03
N SER A 55 7.78 4.40 -18.33
CA SER A 55 6.93 5.55 -18.59
C SER A 55 5.61 5.38 -17.83
N ASP A 56 5.10 6.48 -17.30
CA ASP A 56 3.78 6.55 -16.67
C ASP A 56 3.27 8.00 -16.75
N GLU A 57 1.96 8.17 -16.66
CA GLU A 57 1.33 9.48 -16.62
C GLU A 57 0.92 9.81 -15.19
N SER A 58 1.26 11.02 -14.73
CA SER A 58 0.88 11.51 -13.41
C SER A 58 0.12 12.82 -13.50
N ARG A 59 -0.95 12.92 -12.70
CA ARG A 59 -1.70 14.17 -12.56
C ARG A 59 -1.04 15.06 -11.52
N PHE A 60 -0.68 16.27 -11.91
CA PHE A 60 -0.23 17.32 -11.00
C PHE A 60 -1.39 18.26 -10.69
N VAL A 61 -1.48 18.69 -9.43
CA VAL A 61 -2.51 19.64 -8.98
C VAL A 61 -1.78 20.91 -8.52
N LEU A 62 -2.18 22.07 -9.07
CA LEU A 62 -1.49 23.36 -8.87
C LEU A 62 -1.96 24.14 -7.62
N GLY A 63 -2.91 23.62 -6.86
CA GLY A 63 -3.39 24.17 -5.60
C GLY A 63 -4.37 23.22 -4.91
N THR A 64 -4.44 23.27 -3.58
CA THR A 64 -5.47 22.53 -2.83
C THR A 64 -6.77 23.31 -2.89
N ASP A 65 -7.81 22.79 -3.54
CA ASP A 65 -9.19 23.11 -3.13
C ASP A 65 -9.46 22.30 -1.87
N ASP A 66 -8.89 22.72 -0.75
CA ASP A 66 -9.11 22.00 0.49
C ASP A 66 -10.48 22.31 1.09
N ASN A 67 -11.23 23.33 0.61
CA ASN A 67 -12.60 23.70 0.97
C ASN A 67 -12.94 23.51 2.46
N ARG A 68 -11.91 23.55 3.30
CA ARG A 68 -11.93 23.24 4.72
C ARG A 68 -12.20 24.57 5.38
N ALA A 69 -13.48 24.90 5.54
CA ALA A 69 -13.86 25.82 6.60
C ALA A 69 -13.30 25.23 7.90
N ARG A 70 -12.26 25.86 8.43
CA ARG A 70 -11.76 25.55 9.77
C ARG A 70 -12.89 25.93 10.73
N VAL A 71 -13.50 24.93 11.37
CA VAL A 71 -14.40 25.09 12.52
C VAL A 71 -13.59 25.55 13.71
#